data_AF-A0A972Z0P8-F1
#
_entry.id   AF-A0A972Z0P8-F1
#
_cell.length_a   1.000
_cell.length_b   1.000
_cell.length_c   1.000
_cell.angle_alpha   90.00
_cell.angle_beta   90.00
_cell.angle_gamma   90.00
#
_symmetry.space_group_name_H-M   'P 1'
#
loop_
_entity.id
_entity.type
_entity.pdbx_description
1 polymer ?
#
loop_
_entity_poly.entity_id
_entity_poly.type
_entity_poly.pdbx_seq_one_letter_code
_entity_poly.pdbx_strand_id
1 'polypeptide(L)'
;MFSHPRIPNTVKLSSLALAISLALVSTSVLAEQSPQESEQELAKKDIEVIVIHGKKTDADAVITQDFLEKISATSLADIFRNQPEISTGGSFGVAQKVYIRGIEDTMLNVTIDGALQSGYLFHHQGRLSLEPELLKRVDVIAGAGDATSGSGALGGALRFETKDPQDLLRADEDFGGIVKLGYYSNNDGFKA
;
A
#
# COMPACT_ATOMS: atom_id res chain seq x y z
N MET A 1 -27.27 -13.91 58.11
CA MET A 1 -25.88 -13.65 58.57
C MET A 1 -24.94 -14.20 57.51
N PHE A 2 -24.34 -13.34 56.67
CA PHE A 2 -23.08 -13.53 55.91
C PHE A 2 -22.86 -12.26 55.07
N SER A 3 -21.99 -11.38 55.56
CA SER A 3 -21.58 -10.15 54.85
C SER A 3 -20.30 -10.42 54.06
N HIS A 4 -20.27 -10.07 52.78
CA HIS A 4 -19.04 -10.17 51.98
C HIS A 4 -18.19 -8.90 52.17
N PRO A 5 -16.87 -9.02 52.40
CA PRO A 5 -15.99 -7.86 52.48
C PRO A 5 -15.79 -7.23 51.10
N ARG A 6 -15.82 -5.90 51.03
CA ARG A 6 -15.46 -5.12 49.83
C ARG A 6 -13.95 -4.91 49.77
N ILE A 7 -13.34 -5.18 48.62
CA ILE A 7 -11.92 -4.87 48.36
C ILE A 7 -11.77 -3.35 48.10
N PRO A 8 -10.85 -2.64 48.78
CA PRO A 8 -10.63 -1.22 48.53
C PRO A 8 -9.69 -1.00 47.33
N ASN A 9 -10.23 -0.53 46.20
CA ASN A 9 -9.42 -0.03 45.09
C ASN A 9 -8.73 1.30 45.48
N THR A 10 -7.45 1.22 45.84
CA THR A 10 -6.59 2.40 46.04
C THR A 10 -5.54 2.48 44.94
N VAL A 11 -5.94 3.05 43.79
CA VAL A 11 -5.00 3.38 42.72
C VAL A 11 -4.13 4.55 43.18
N LYS A 12 -2.85 4.28 43.46
CA LYS A 12 -1.88 5.34 43.76
C LYS A 12 -1.51 6.07 42.47
N LEU A 13 -2.18 7.20 42.22
CA LEU A 13 -1.88 8.08 41.09
C LEU A 13 -0.52 8.74 41.30
N SER A 14 0.43 8.43 40.41
CA SER A 14 1.73 9.09 40.34
C SER A 14 1.57 10.53 39.86
N SER A 15 2.32 11.47 40.44
CA SER A 15 2.36 12.87 40.01
C SER A 15 2.75 13.05 38.54
N LEU A 16 3.46 12.08 37.96
CA LEU A 16 3.83 12.07 36.54
C LEU A 16 2.62 11.87 35.61
N ALA A 17 1.62 11.10 36.03
CA ALA A 17 0.41 10.87 35.23
C ALA A 17 -0.50 12.12 35.16
N LEU A 18 -0.47 12.95 36.22
CA LEU A 18 -1.23 14.18 36.30
C LEU A 18 -0.61 15.31 35.45
N ALA A 19 0.70 15.28 35.23
CA ALA A 19 1.39 16.24 34.35
C ALA A 19 1.10 15.99 32.86
N ILE A 20 1.00 14.72 32.45
CA ILE A 20 0.73 14.33 31.06
C ILE A 20 -0.70 14.71 30.64
N SER A 21 -1.70 14.56 31.52
CA SER A 21 -3.07 14.97 31.21
C SER A 21 -3.26 16.49 31.15
N LEU A 22 -2.47 17.28 31.89
CA LEU A 22 -2.58 18.74 31.91
C LEU A 22 -2.07 19.41 30.62
N ALA A 23 -1.13 18.77 29.90
CA ALA A 23 -0.54 19.32 28.68
C ALA A 23 -1.47 19.26 27.44
N LEU A 24 -2.49 18.41 27.45
CA LEU A 24 -3.38 18.14 26.31
C LEU A 24 -4.63 19.04 26.25
N VAL A 25 -4.82 19.96 27.19
CA VAL A 25 -6.09 20.72 27.35
C VAL A 25 -5.97 22.23 27.04
N SER A 26 -4.76 22.75 26.78
CA SER A 26 -4.49 24.21 26.83
C SER A 26 -4.51 24.99 25.50
N THR A 27 -5.09 24.47 24.42
CA THR A 27 -5.20 25.20 23.14
C THR A 27 -6.62 25.28 22.58
N SER A 28 -7.50 25.98 23.30
CA SER A 28 -8.78 26.47 22.77
C SER A 28 -9.22 27.75 23.49
N VAL A 29 -8.54 28.86 23.20
CA VAL A 29 -8.99 30.22 23.59
C VAL A 29 -9.83 30.80 22.45
N LEU A 30 -11.09 31.12 22.74
CA LEU A 30 -11.93 31.97 21.89
C LEU A 30 -11.55 33.44 22.09
N ALA A 31 -11.47 34.19 21.00
CA ALA A 31 -11.59 35.64 21.00
C ALA A 31 -12.31 36.07 19.72
N GLU A 32 -13.34 36.90 19.88
CA GLU A 32 -14.29 37.32 18.84
C GLU A 32 -14.10 38.81 18.56
N GLN A 33 -14.04 39.21 17.28
CA GLN A 33 -14.80 40.35 16.71
C GLN A 33 -14.47 40.61 15.23
N SER A 34 -15.52 40.89 14.46
CA SER A 34 -15.48 41.32 13.05
C SER A 34 -15.12 42.81 12.92
N PRO A 35 -14.50 43.22 11.80
CA PRO A 35 -15.24 44.18 10.95
C PRO A 35 -15.43 43.70 9.50
N GLN A 36 -16.59 44.00 8.94
CA GLN A 36 -16.89 43.88 7.51
C GLN A 36 -16.15 44.96 6.71
N GLU A 37 -15.72 44.67 5.47
CA GLU A 37 -16.24 45.34 4.27
C GLU A 37 -15.63 44.85 2.93
N SER A 38 -16.37 45.14 1.85
CA SER A 38 -16.02 45.05 0.42
C SER A 38 -16.09 43.68 -0.27
N GLU A 39 -17.21 43.48 -0.96
CA GLU A 39 -17.43 42.45 -1.97
C GLU A 39 -16.55 42.72 -3.22
N GLN A 40 -15.74 41.73 -3.58
CA GLN A 40 -15.25 41.55 -4.95
C GLN A 40 -15.69 40.15 -5.38
N GLU A 41 -16.97 40.03 -5.74
CA GLU A 41 -17.55 38.82 -6.34
C GLU A 41 -16.99 38.64 -7.75
N LEU A 42 -15.72 38.23 -7.84
CA LEU A 42 -15.12 37.81 -9.09
C LEU A 42 -15.73 36.47 -9.47
N ALA A 43 -16.82 36.53 -10.23
CA ALA A 43 -17.66 35.40 -10.65
C ALA A 43 -16.85 34.13 -10.93
N LYS A 44 -16.78 33.26 -9.93
CA LYS A 44 -16.20 31.93 -10.02
C LYS A 44 -17.12 31.12 -10.92
N LYS A 45 -16.88 31.17 -12.24
CA LYS A 45 -17.52 30.25 -13.17
C LYS A 45 -17.37 28.85 -12.61
N ASP A 46 -18.48 28.16 -12.43
CA ASP A 46 -18.49 26.73 -12.18
C ASP A 46 -17.90 26.04 -13.42
N ILE A 47 -16.59 25.83 -13.38
CA ILE A 47 -15.89 24.99 -14.34
C ILE A 47 -16.38 23.59 -14.04
N GLU A 48 -17.26 23.07 -14.88
CA GLU A 48 -17.67 21.68 -14.88
C GLU A 48 -16.41 20.81 -14.97
N VAL A 49 -16.05 20.17 -13.85
CA VAL A 49 -14.87 19.31 -13.78
C VAL A 49 -15.22 18.00 -14.48
N ILE A 50 -14.94 17.96 -15.79
CA ILE A 50 -15.04 16.74 -16.59
C ILE A 50 -13.94 15.77 -16.11
N VAL A 51 -14.31 14.85 -15.21
CA VAL A 51 -13.41 13.78 -14.75
C VAL A 51 -13.29 12.73 -15.86
N ILE A 52 -12.20 12.80 -16.63
CA ILE A 52 -11.91 11.84 -17.70
C ILE A 52 -11.40 10.53 -17.08
N HIS A 53 -12.30 9.56 -16.91
CA HIS A 53 -11.92 8.19 -16.52
C HIS A 53 -11.35 7.41 -17.71
N GLY A 54 -10.09 7.70 -18.05
CA GLY A 54 -9.34 6.92 -19.04
C GLY A 54 -8.88 5.57 -18.48
N LYS A 55 -9.64 4.49 -18.72
CA LYS A 55 -9.12 3.13 -18.48
C LYS A 55 -8.16 2.75 -19.61
N LYS A 56 -6.86 2.77 -19.34
CA LYS A 56 -5.84 2.19 -20.24
C LYS A 56 -6.08 0.69 -20.35
N THR A 57 -6.48 0.21 -21.53
CA THR A 57 -6.89 -1.17 -21.78
C THR A 57 -5.74 -2.14 -22.08
N ASP A 58 -4.49 -1.69 -21.90
CA ASP A 58 -3.25 -2.46 -22.14
C ASP A 58 -2.97 -3.56 -21.09
N ALA A 59 -3.89 -3.84 -20.15
CA ALA A 59 -3.69 -4.81 -19.07
C ALA A 59 -4.94 -5.66 -18.82
N ASP A 60 -4.76 -6.98 -18.80
CA ASP A 60 -5.80 -7.98 -18.54
C ASP A 60 -6.28 -7.93 -17.08
N ALA A 61 -5.34 -7.73 -16.15
CA ALA A 61 -5.63 -7.51 -14.74
C ALA A 61 -4.86 -6.31 -14.19
N VAL A 62 -5.52 -5.53 -13.33
CA VAL A 62 -4.94 -4.39 -12.62
C VAL A 62 -5.20 -4.59 -11.13
N ILE A 63 -4.13 -4.66 -10.35
CA ILE A 63 -4.15 -4.84 -8.90
C ILE A 63 -3.81 -3.47 -8.29
N THR A 64 -4.73 -2.88 -7.54
CA THR A 64 -4.60 -1.52 -6.98
C THR A 64 -4.12 -1.54 -5.54
N GLN A 65 -3.56 -0.41 -5.07
CA GLN A 65 -3.19 -0.16 -3.68
C GLN A 65 -4.29 -0.57 -2.69
N ASP A 66 -5.50 -0.04 -2.90
CA ASP A 66 -6.73 -0.40 -2.19
C ASP A 66 -6.91 -1.91 -1.99
N PHE A 67 -6.63 -2.70 -3.03
CA PHE A 67 -6.78 -4.15 -2.99
C PHE A 67 -5.63 -4.79 -2.22
N LEU A 68 -4.39 -4.39 -2.48
CA LEU A 68 -3.18 -4.86 -1.79
C LEU A 68 -3.27 -4.67 -0.27
N GLU A 69 -3.77 -3.51 0.16
CA GLU A 69 -3.99 -3.16 1.57
C GLU A 69 -5.13 -3.99 2.19
N LYS A 70 -6.27 -4.15 1.47
CA LYS A 70 -7.40 -5.00 1.90
C LYS A 70 -7.03 -6.47 2.08
N ILE A 71 -6.14 -7.02 1.25
CA ILE A 71 -5.62 -8.39 1.43
C ILE A 71 -4.40 -8.45 2.36
N SER A 72 -3.90 -7.29 2.82
CA SER A 72 -2.70 -7.13 3.65
C SER A 72 -1.49 -7.92 3.12
N ALA A 73 -1.24 -7.84 1.81
CA ALA A 73 -0.29 -8.68 1.08
C ALA A 73 1.11 -8.69 1.75
N THR A 74 1.74 -9.88 1.80
CA THR A 74 3.05 -10.05 2.44
C THR A 74 4.10 -10.69 1.54
N SER A 75 3.65 -11.26 0.41
CA SER A 75 4.43 -11.99 -0.58
C SER A 75 3.80 -11.87 -1.98
N LEU A 76 4.53 -12.24 -3.03
CA LEU A 76 4.00 -12.27 -4.40
C LEU A 76 2.81 -13.25 -4.52
N ALA A 77 2.83 -14.33 -3.75
CA ALA A 77 1.76 -15.31 -3.69
C ALA A 77 0.46 -14.74 -3.12
N ASP A 78 0.53 -13.72 -2.26
CA ASP A 78 -0.67 -13.01 -1.77
C ASP A 78 -1.24 -12.10 -2.85
N ILE A 79 -0.39 -11.28 -3.49
CA ILE A 79 -0.76 -10.33 -4.55
C ILE A 79 -1.56 -11.03 -5.65
N PHE A 80 -1.07 -12.18 -6.12
CA PHE A 80 -1.63 -12.90 -7.26
C PHE A 80 -2.63 -14.01 -6.88
N ARG A 81 -2.97 -14.19 -5.59
CA ARG A 81 -3.86 -15.26 -5.11
C ARG A 81 -5.21 -15.34 -5.84
N ASN A 82 -5.74 -14.19 -6.25
CA ASN A 82 -7.04 -14.06 -6.91
C ASN A 82 -6.92 -13.91 -8.45
N GLN A 83 -5.74 -14.10 -9.03
CA GLN A 83 -5.48 -13.96 -10.47
C GLN A 83 -5.36 -15.35 -11.12
N PRO A 84 -6.38 -15.84 -11.85
CA PRO A 84 -6.41 -17.22 -12.34
C PRO A 84 -5.36 -17.53 -13.41
N GLU A 85 -4.82 -16.50 -14.05
CA GLU A 85 -3.80 -16.62 -15.10
C GLU A 85 -2.37 -16.67 -14.55
N ILE A 86 -2.20 -16.37 -13.27
CA ILE A 86 -0.90 -16.22 -12.62
C ILE A 86 -0.75 -17.31 -11.56
N SER A 87 0.43 -17.90 -11.49
CA SER A 87 0.82 -18.74 -10.37
C SER A 87 2.17 -18.31 -9.83
N THR A 88 2.42 -18.61 -8.56
CA THR A 88 3.70 -18.35 -7.90
C THR A 88 4.28 -19.66 -7.39
N GLY A 89 5.56 -19.90 -7.65
CA GLY A 89 6.29 -21.06 -7.15
C GLY A 89 7.39 -20.64 -6.17
N GLY A 90 7.76 -21.54 -5.25
CA GLY A 90 8.71 -21.26 -4.17
C GLY A 90 8.03 -20.87 -2.86
N SER A 91 8.75 -20.99 -1.74
CA SER A 91 8.18 -20.84 -0.40
C SER A 91 7.86 -19.38 -0.05
N PHE A 92 8.88 -18.53 0.07
CA PHE A 92 8.71 -17.13 0.49
C PHE A 92 9.89 -16.25 0.01
N GLY A 93 9.64 -14.95 -0.14
CA GLY A 93 10.65 -13.93 -0.42
C GLY A 93 11.49 -14.25 -1.66
N VAL A 94 12.82 -14.21 -1.50
CA VAL A 94 13.80 -14.41 -2.59
C VAL A 94 13.70 -15.75 -3.34
N ALA A 95 12.95 -16.74 -2.83
CA ALA A 95 12.70 -17.99 -3.53
C ALA A 95 11.49 -17.95 -4.48
N GLN A 96 10.70 -16.87 -4.48
CA GLN A 96 9.45 -16.80 -5.24
C GLN A 96 9.66 -16.45 -6.72
N LYS A 97 9.17 -17.33 -7.60
CA LYS A 97 9.07 -17.10 -9.05
C LYS A 97 7.62 -16.87 -9.44
N VAL A 98 7.38 -15.99 -10.43
CA VAL A 98 6.06 -15.75 -10.99
C VAL A 98 5.94 -16.45 -12.35
N TYR A 99 4.76 -17.00 -12.64
CA TYR A 99 4.44 -17.62 -13.92
C TYR A 99 3.11 -17.06 -14.44
N ILE A 100 3.08 -16.64 -15.71
CA ILE A 100 1.85 -16.23 -16.40
C ILE A 100 1.49 -17.30 -17.43
N ARG A 101 0.30 -17.90 -17.31
CA ARG A 101 -0.19 -19.02 -18.15
C ARG A 101 0.86 -20.15 -18.30
N GLY A 102 1.63 -20.40 -17.24
CA GLY A 102 2.71 -21.40 -17.19
C GLY A 102 4.09 -20.94 -17.67
N ILE A 103 4.22 -19.73 -18.22
CA ILE A 103 5.49 -19.14 -18.66
C ILE A 103 6.17 -18.44 -17.48
N GLU A 104 7.39 -18.86 -17.13
CA GLU A 104 8.22 -18.27 -16.06
C GLU A 104 8.58 -16.81 -16.35
N ASP A 105 8.75 -16.01 -15.29
CA ASP A 105 9.21 -14.62 -15.35
C ASP A 105 10.49 -14.36 -16.18
N THR A 106 11.27 -15.39 -16.53
CA THR A 106 12.42 -15.32 -17.45
C THR A 106 12.03 -15.02 -18.89
N MET A 107 10.79 -15.26 -19.27
CA MET A 107 10.22 -14.98 -20.59
C MET A 107 9.07 -13.96 -20.52
N LEU A 108 9.01 -13.18 -19.43
CA LEU A 108 8.11 -12.05 -19.24
C LEU A 108 8.91 -10.75 -19.20
N ASN A 109 8.33 -9.66 -19.72
CA ASN A 109 8.86 -8.32 -19.45
C ASN A 109 8.41 -7.90 -18.05
N VAL A 110 9.32 -7.86 -17.08
CA VAL A 110 9.00 -7.43 -15.72
C VAL A 110 9.68 -6.10 -15.42
N THR A 111 8.92 -5.07 -15.05
CA THR A 111 9.43 -3.75 -14.71
C THR A 111 8.95 -3.28 -13.35
N ILE A 112 9.81 -2.57 -12.61
CA ILE A 112 9.44 -1.79 -11.43
C ILE A 112 9.70 -0.32 -11.78
N ASP A 113 8.67 0.52 -11.76
CA ASP A 113 8.75 1.95 -12.13
C ASP A 113 9.37 2.19 -13.53
N GLY A 114 9.09 1.26 -14.46
CA GLY A 114 9.66 1.22 -15.81
C GLY A 114 11.06 0.61 -15.92
N ALA A 115 11.77 0.38 -14.81
CA ALA A 115 13.09 -0.24 -14.79
C ALA A 115 12.99 -1.78 -14.94
N LEU A 116 13.59 -2.32 -16.00
CA LEU A 116 13.55 -3.75 -16.34
C LEU A 116 14.26 -4.61 -15.29
N GLN A 117 13.52 -5.53 -14.68
CA GLN A 117 14.03 -6.56 -13.78
C GLN A 117 14.53 -7.75 -14.62
N SER A 118 15.79 -7.70 -15.04
CA SER A 118 16.42 -8.72 -15.88
C SER A 118 17.32 -9.67 -15.10
N GLY A 119 17.40 -10.92 -15.57
CA GLY A 119 18.30 -11.95 -15.02
C GLY A 119 17.85 -12.58 -13.70
N TYR A 120 18.67 -13.47 -13.17
CA TYR A 120 18.55 -14.08 -11.85
C TYR A 120 19.96 -14.43 -11.36
N LEU A 121 20.22 -14.32 -10.05
CA LEU A 121 21.55 -14.64 -9.50
C LEU A 121 21.81 -16.16 -9.46
N PHE A 122 20.75 -16.95 -9.28
CA PHE A 122 20.83 -18.41 -9.23
C PHE A 122 19.51 -19.04 -9.72
N HIS A 123 19.57 -20.21 -10.38
CA HIS A 123 18.40 -20.80 -11.06
C HIS A 123 17.26 -21.23 -10.13
N HIS A 124 17.55 -21.43 -8.84
CA HIS A 124 16.55 -21.71 -7.79
C HIS A 124 16.11 -20.45 -7.01
N GLN A 125 16.60 -19.27 -7.37
CA GLN A 125 16.19 -18.00 -6.78
C GLN A 125 15.19 -17.31 -7.72
N GLY A 126 14.20 -16.62 -7.15
CA GLY A 126 13.43 -15.61 -7.88
C GLY A 126 14.24 -14.32 -8.00
N ARG A 127 14.10 -13.56 -9.09
CA ARG A 127 14.71 -12.22 -9.14
C ARG A 127 13.86 -11.18 -8.40
N LEU A 128 12.55 -11.41 -8.33
CA LEU A 128 11.58 -10.43 -7.85
C LEU A 128 11.59 -10.44 -6.33
N SER A 129 12.35 -9.50 -5.76
CA SER A 129 12.32 -9.17 -4.34
C SER A 129 11.71 -7.78 -4.20
N LEU A 130 10.42 -7.73 -3.90
CA LEU A 130 9.66 -6.50 -3.75
C LEU A 130 8.71 -6.58 -2.56
N GLU A 131 8.57 -5.47 -1.85
CA GLU A 131 7.74 -5.34 -0.67
C GLU A 131 6.32 -4.88 -1.05
N PRO A 132 5.26 -5.68 -0.84
CA PRO A 132 3.92 -5.33 -1.29
C PRO A 132 3.37 -4.03 -0.71
N GLU A 133 3.84 -3.61 0.46
CA GLU A 133 3.45 -2.36 1.12
C GLU A 133 3.92 -1.10 0.38
N LEU A 134 5.02 -1.21 -0.36
CA LEU A 134 5.58 -0.14 -1.20
C LEU A 134 4.97 -0.12 -2.59
N LEU A 135 4.05 -1.04 -2.93
CA LEU A 135 3.36 -1.05 -4.21
C LEU A 135 2.11 -0.16 -4.17
N LYS A 136 1.97 0.65 -5.21
CA LYS A 136 0.78 1.40 -5.57
C LYS A 136 -0.10 0.60 -6.52
N ARG A 137 0.52 -0.13 -7.46
CA ARG A 137 -0.20 -0.87 -8.49
C ARG A 137 0.63 -1.99 -9.11
N VAL A 138 -0.04 -3.02 -9.61
CA VAL A 138 0.53 -4.03 -10.52
C VAL A 138 -0.38 -4.18 -11.73
N ASP A 139 0.15 -3.90 -12.92
CA ASP A 139 -0.48 -4.25 -14.20
C ASP A 139 0.03 -5.60 -14.69
N VAL A 140 -0.90 -6.43 -15.16
CA VAL A 140 -0.65 -7.77 -15.70
C VAL A 140 -1.10 -7.79 -17.16
N ILE A 141 -0.21 -8.27 -18.04
CA ILE A 141 -0.49 -8.55 -19.45
C ILE A 141 -0.20 -10.02 -19.68
N ALA A 142 -1.16 -10.80 -20.17
CA ALA A 142 -1.10 -12.25 -20.21
C ALA A 142 -1.10 -12.84 -21.63
N GLY A 143 -0.11 -13.69 -21.93
CA GLY A 143 0.18 -14.14 -23.29
C GLY A 143 1.15 -13.19 -24.00
N ALA A 144 1.43 -13.43 -25.28
CA ALA A 144 2.40 -12.61 -26.03
C ALA A 144 2.03 -11.12 -25.94
N GLY A 145 2.92 -10.32 -25.35
CA GLY A 145 2.60 -8.94 -25.01
C GLY A 145 2.43 -8.05 -26.24
N ASP A 146 1.52 -7.07 -26.14
CA ASP A 146 1.34 -6.02 -27.14
C ASP A 146 2.62 -5.25 -27.41
N ALA A 147 2.67 -4.50 -28.52
CA ALA A 147 3.83 -3.71 -28.93
C ALA A 147 4.36 -2.71 -27.86
N THR A 148 3.54 -2.33 -26.88
CA THR A 148 3.93 -1.47 -25.75
C THR A 148 4.53 -2.23 -24.56
N SER A 149 4.52 -3.57 -24.58
CA SER A 149 4.94 -4.44 -23.46
C SER A 149 6.46 -4.52 -23.27
N GLY A 150 7.24 -4.01 -24.22
CA GLY A 150 8.71 -3.98 -24.15
C GLY A 150 9.39 -5.29 -24.52
N SER A 151 10.72 -5.26 -24.54
CA SER A 151 11.54 -6.41 -24.95
C SER A 151 11.39 -7.60 -23.99
N GLY A 152 11.30 -8.81 -24.53
CA GLY A 152 11.21 -10.05 -23.74
C GLY A 152 9.81 -10.42 -23.24
N ALA A 153 8.75 -9.71 -23.65
CA ALA A 153 7.36 -9.98 -23.28
C ALA A 153 6.74 -11.22 -23.98
N LEU A 154 7.46 -12.35 -24.03
CA LEU A 154 7.05 -13.54 -24.81
C LEU A 154 5.83 -14.25 -24.20
N GLY A 155 5.78 -14.38 -22.88
CA GLY A 155 4.62 -14.87 -22.13
C GLY A 155 3.72 -13.76 -21.56
N GLY A 156 4.13 -12.50 -21.73
CA GLY A 156 3.41 -11.32 -21.22
C GLY A 156 4.32 -10.35 -20.48
N ALA A 157 3.71 -9.48 -19.69
CA ALA A 157 4.40 -8.46 -18.91
C ALA A 157 3.80 -8.25 -17.53
N LEU A 158 4.65 -7.84 -16.59
CA LEU A 158 4.28 -7.39 -15.25
C LEU A 158 4.88 -6.01 -15.04
N ARG A 159 4.04 -5.01 -14.80
CA ARG A 159 4.50 -3.66 -14.48
C ARG A 159 4.10 -3.35 -13.03
N PHE A 160 5.09 -3.26 -12.16
CA PHE A 160 4.95 -2.80 -10.79
C PHE A 160 5.18 -1.29 -10.74
N GLU A 161 4.30 -0.59 -10.03
CA GLU A 161 4.36 0.85 -9.75
C GLU A 161 4.45 1.01 -8.23
N THR A 162 5.48 1.67 -7.74
CA THR A 162 5.67 1.93 -6.30
C THR A 162 4.89 3.15 -5.82
N LYS A 163 4.74 3.28 -4.50
CA LYS A 163 4.04 4.41 -3.86
C LYS A 163 4.89 5.68 -3.98
N ASP A 164 4.27 6.74 -4.49
CA ASP A 164 4.80 8.09 -4.50
C ASP A 164 4.72 8.70 -3.09
N PRO A 165 5.50 9.76 -2.78
CA PRO A 165 5.38 10.47 -1.50
C PRO A 165 3.95 10.93 -1.19
N GLN A 166 3.20 11.34 -2.22
CA GLN A 166 1.80 11.78 -2.09
C GLN A 166 0.85 10.66 -1.62
N ASP A 167 1.17 9.39 -1.88
CA ASP A 167 0.37 8.25 -1.42
C ASP A 167 0.62 7.91 0.07
N LEU A 168 1.58 8.60 0.70
CA LEU A 168 1.98 8.42 2.11
C LEU A 168 1.62 9.62 3.01
N LEU A 169 1.12 10.72 2.43
CA LEU A 169 0.70 11.92 3.16
C LEU A 169 -0.82 11.89 3.41
N ARG A 170 -1.27 12.43 4.54
CA ARG A 170 -2.69 12.81 4.71
C ARG A 170 -2.94 14.18 4.10
N ALA A 171 -4.21 14.54 3.96
CA ALA A 171 -4.58 15.90 3.60
C ALA A 171 -3.93 16.91 4.56
N ASP A 172 -3.30 17.94 3.99
CA ASP A 172 -2.61 19.03 4.69
C ASP A 172 -1.41 18.61 5.57
N GLU A 173 -0.82 17.42 5.36
CA GLU A 173 0.44 17.00 5.99
C GLU A 173 1.62 17.09 4.99
N ASP A 174 2.73 17.77 5.37
CA ASP A 174 3.98 17.84 4.58
C ASP A 174 4.96 16.66 4.85
N PHE A 175 4.65 15.81 5.84
CA PHE A 175 5.50 14.68 6.24
C PHE A 175 4.65 13.46 6.58
N GLY A 176 5.03 12.30 6.06
CA GLY A 176 4.31 11.05 6.23
C GLY A 176 5.21 9.83 6.03
N GLY A 177 4.69 8.66 6.34
CA GLY A 177 5.42 7.41 6.28
C GLY A 177 4.60 6.25 6.87
N ILE A 178 5.02 5.03 6.53
CA ILE A 178 4.36 3.80 6.95
C ILE A 178 5.25 3.00 7.90
N VAL A 179 4.62 2.40 8.90
CA VAL A 179 5.25 1.45 9.83
C VAL A 179 4.35 0.23 9.89
N LYS A 180 4.88 -0.96 9.54
CA LYS A 180 4.14 -2.22 9.59
C LYS A 180 4.83 -3.18 10.54
N LEU A 181 4.04 -3.87 11.36
CA LEU A 181 4.48 -5.00 12.18
C LEU A 181 3.53 -6.16 11.88
N GLY A 182 4.05 -7.37 11.66
CA GLY A 182 3.27 -8.54 11.27
C GLY A 182 3.75 -9.81 11.96
N TYR A 183 2.80 -10.67 12.33
CA TYR A 183 3.06 -11.98 12.93
C TYR A 183 2.38 -13.08 12.11
N TYR A 184 3.05 -14.21 11.89
CA TYR A 184 2.58 -15.32 11.07
C TYR A 184 2.55 -16.62 11.89
N SER A 185 1.37 -17.05 12.31
CA SER A 185 1.19 -18.31 13.07
C SER A 185 1.57 -19.58 12.29
N ASN A 186 1.65 -19.53 10.96
CA ASN A 186 1.99 -20.70 10.13
C ASN A 186 3.48 -21.14 10.26
N ASN A 187 4.33 -20.30 10.85
CA ASN A 187 5.75 -20.60 11.12
C ASN A 187 6.30 -19.77 12.31
N ASP A 188 5.42 -19.29 13.20
CA ASP A 188 5.69 -18.32 14.27
C ASP A 188 6.62 -17.16 13.87
N GLY A 189 6.44 -16.67 12.64
CA GLY A 189 7.31 -15.68 12.02
C GLY A 189 6.94 -14.25 12.39
N PHE A 190 7.91 -13.34 12.32
CA PHE A 190 7.71 -11.91 12.52
C PHE A 190 8.26 -11.12 11.31
N LYS A 191 7.57 -10.04 10.94
CA LYS A 191 8.00 -9.06 9.91
C LYS A 191 7.81 -7.65 10.46
N ALA A 192 8.83 -6.81 10.27
CA ALA A 192 8.89 -5.40 10.62
C ALA A 192 9.74 -4.67 9.57
#